data_AF-A0A6I4SSM2-F1
#
_entry.id   AF-A0A6I4SSM2-F1
#
_cell.length_a   1.000
_cell.length_b   1.000
_cell.length_c   1.000
_cell.angle_alpha   90.00
_cell.angle_beta   90.00
_cell.angle_gamma   90.00
#
_symmetry.space_group_name_H-M   'P 1'
#
loop_
_entity.id
_entity.type
_entity.pdbx_description
1 polymer ?
#
loop_
_entity_poly.entity_id
_entity_poly.type
_entity_poly.pdbx_seq_one_letter_code
_entity_poly.pdbx_strand_id
1 'polypeptide(L)'
;MRPELLVLALAAVLLVLHIQVAIRAKTKQYGIDWNMGARDTDMPAPNPVVGRLERARDNYLETLPIVIIALFGVVIAGKASTLTATAGWIWLGARAVYLPLYWTGVPKVRTLVWAIGLAAILTVLGVLIFG
;
A
#
# COMPACT_ATOMS: atom_id res chain seq x y z
N MET A 1 -13.85 -17.11 7.36
CA MET A 1 -13.48 -15.69 7.15
C MET A 1 -13.82 -15.33 5.71
N ARG A 2 -14.47 -14.19 5.44
CA ARG A 2 -14.67 -13.72 4.05
C ARG A 2 -13.29 -13.38 3.45
N PRO A 3 -12.95 -13.81 2.22
CA PRO A 3 -11.65 -13.53 1.61
C PRO A 3 -11.26 -12.05 1.61
N GLU A 4 -12.23 -11.15 1.45
CA GLU A 4 -12.04 -9.70 1.50
C GLU A 4 -11.46 -9.23 2.83
N LEU A 5 -11.92 -9.79 3.95
CA LEU A 5 -11.39 -9.45 5.28
C LEU A 5 -9.96 -9.98 5.47
N LEU A 6 -9.64 -11.13 4.88
CA LEU A 6 -8.28 -11.67 4.91
C LEU A 6 -7.33 -10.77 4.10
N VAL A 7 -7.77 -10.31 2.92
CA VAL A 7 -7.04 -9.33 2.13
C VAL A 7 -6.78 -8.05 2.93
N LEU A 8 -7.77 -7.52 3.66
CA LEU A 8 -7.57 -6.35 4.51
C LEU A 8 -6.60 -6.59 5.67
N ALA A 9 -6.66 -7.77 6.30
CA ALA A 9 -5.70 -8.13 7.35
C ALA A 9 -4.27 -8.20 6.81
N LEU A 10 -4.07 -8.82 5.64
CA LEU A 10 -2.77 -8.88 4.97
C LEU A 10 -2.32 -7.51 4.45
N ALA A 11 -3.25 -6.63 4.06
CA ALA A 11 -2.96 -5.25 3.70
C ALA A 11 -2.38 -4.47 4.89
N ALA A 12 -2.92 -4.68 6.10
CA ALA A 12 -2.36 -4.08 7.31
C ALA A 12 -0.94 -4.60 7.59
N VAL A 13 -0.69 -5.90 7.40
CA VAL A 13 0.67 -6.46 7.51
C VAL A 13 1.61 -5.84 6.47
N LEU A 14 1.14 -5.66 5.23
CA LEU A 14 1.90 -5.03 4.17
C LEU A 14 2.16 -3.53 4.45
N LEU A 15 1.22 -2.81 5.09
CA LEU A 15 1.45 -1.44 5.55
C LEU A 15 2.58 -1.39 6.59
N VAL A 16 2.57 -2.31 7.57
CA VAL A 16 3.66 -2.42 8.55
C VAL A 16 4.99 -2.60 7.81
N LEU A 17 5.06 -3.46 6.79
CA LEU A 17 6.26 -3.62 5.98
C LEU A 17 6.71 -2.29 5.32
N HIS A 18 5.79 -1.54 4.70
CA HIS A 18 6.12 -0.24 4.09
C HIS A 18 6.68 0.75 5.12
N ILE A 19 6.07 0.83 6.30
CA ILE A 19 6.54 1.69 7.40
C ILE A 19 7.94 1.27 7.84
N GLN A 20 8.13 -0.03 8.11
CA GLN A 20 9.39 -0.57 8.62
C GLN A 20 10.54 -0.41 7.62
N VAL A 21 10.30 -0.64 6.33
CA VAL A 21 11.33 -0.46 5.30
C VAL A 21 11.70 1.02 5.15
N ALA A 22 10.72 1.93 5.10
CA ALA A 22 10.98 3.36 4.99
C ALA A 22 11.73 3.91 6.22
N ILE A 23 11.30 3.57 7.44
CA ILE A 23 11.93 4.08 8.67
C ILE A 23 13.35 3.51 8.86
N ARG A 24 13.59 2.23 8.51
CA ARG A 24 14.93 1.64 8.56
C ARG A 24 15.88 2.32 7.57
N ALA A 25 15.39 2.65 6.37
CA ALA A 25 16.18 3.39 5.39
C ALA A 25 16.55 4.78 5.90
N LYS A 26 15.61 5.50 6.52
CA LYS A 26 15.89 6.79 7.18
C LYS A 26 16.89 6.65 8.33
N THR A 27 16.68 5.68 9.21
CA THR A 27 17.56 5.40 10.36
C THR A 27 18.99 5.13 9.89
N LYS A 28 19.16 4.42 8.77
CA LYS A 28 20.48 4.19 8.17
C LYS A 28 21.15 5.48 7.69
N GLN A 29 20.39 6.47 7.23
CA GLN A 29 20.93 7.75 6.77
C GLN A 29 21.15 8.74 7.92
N TYR A 30 20.23 8.80 8.88
CA TYR A 30 20.15 9.85 9.90
C TYR A 30 20.62 9.39 11.30
N GLY A 31 20.83 8.09 11.49
CA GLY A 31 21.26 7.52 12.76
C GLY A 31 20.10 7.05 13.66
N ILE A 32 20.46 6.25 14.67
CA ILE A 32 19.51 5.70 15.66
C ILE A 32 19.03 6.81 16.61
N ASP A 33 19.92 7.69 17.04
CA ASP A 33 19.58 8.79 17.96
C ASP A 33 18.54 9.72 17.35
N TRP A 34 18.67 10.04 16.07
CA TRP A 34 17.64 10.78 15.33
C TRP A 34 16.31 10.01 15.30
N ASN A 35 16.35 8.71 15.02
CA ASN A 35 15.13 7.90 14.90
C ASN A 35 14.38 7.75 16.24
N MET A 36 15.11 7.69 17.36
CA MET A 36 14.56 7.57 18.72
C MET A 36 14.22 8.92 19.35
N GLY A 37 14.80 10.02 18.86
CA GLY A 37 14.51 11.38 19.33
C GLY A 37 13.24 11.98 18.72
N ALA A 38 13.01 13.27 19.00
CA ALA A 38 11.83 14.01 18.53
C ALA A 38 11.82 14.28 17.02
N ARG A 39 12.96 14.11 16.33
CA ARG A 39 13.15 14.31 14.87
C ARG A 39 12.96 15.76 14.39
N ASP A 40 13.01 16.73 15.31
CA ASP A 40 12.83 18.16 15.01
C ASP A 40 14.09 18.83 14.41
N THR A 41 15.23 18.14 14.42
CA THR A 41 16.47 18.65 13.82
C THR A 41 16.42 18.63 12.30
N ASP A 42 16.84 19.73 11.67
CA ASP A 42 17.05 19.79 10.23
C ASP A 42 18.08 18.74 9.79
N MET A 43 17.63 17.79 8.97
CA MET A 43 18.48 16.75 8.40
C MET A 43 18.81 17.06 6.94
N PRO A 44 19.96 16.59 6.42
CA PRO A 44 20.24 16.63 4.99
C PRO A 44 19.13 15.96 4.18
N ALA A 45 18.98 16.38 2.92
CA ALA A 45 17.98 15.81 2.03
C ALA A 45 18.09 14.26 1.95
N PRO A 46 16.95 13.55 1.86
CA PRO A 46 16.95 12.09 1.75
C PRO A 46 17.68 11.66 0.48
N ASN A 47 18.54 10.65 0.61
CA ASN A 47 19.16 10.06 -0.57
C ASN A 47 18.08 9.43 -1.48
N PRO A 48 18.39 9.13 -2.75
CA PRO A 48 17.39 8.63 -3.69
C PRO A 48 16.65 7.37 -3.23
N VAL A 49 17.30 6.47 -2.48
CA VAL A 49 16.68 5.24 -1.96
C VAL A 49 15.67 5.57 -0.86
N VAL A 50 16.06 6.40 0.10
CA VAL A 50 15.17 6.85 1.19
C VAL A 50 13.96 7.56 0.61
N GLY A 51 14.17 8.54 -0.28
CA GLY A 51 13.08 9.27 -0.90
C GLY A 51 12.16 8.38 -1.74
N ARG A 52 12.68 7.31 -2.37
CA ARG A 52 11.84 6.33 -3.09
C ARG A 52 10.98 5.50 -2.15
N LEU A 53 11.54 5.01 -1.04
CA LEU A 53 10.80 4.20 -0.07
C LEU A 53 9.74 5.00 0.67
N GLU A 54 10.00 6.28 0.96
CA GLU A 54 8.98 7.21 1.49
C GLU A 54 7.81 7.36 0.52
N ARG A 55 8.07 7.69 -0.75
CA ARG A 55 7.01 7.82 -1.75
C ARG A 55 6.25 6.51 -1.98
N ALA A 56 6.91 5.36 -1.88
CA ALA A 56 6.25 4.06 -1.96
C ALA A 56 5.28 3.83 -0.79
N ARG A 57 5.69 4.18 0.43
CA ARG A 57 4.82 4.16 1.63
C ARG A 57 3.66 5.12 1.48
N ASP A 58 3.92 6.37 1.09
CA ASP A 58 2.89 7.41 0.98
C ASP A 58 1.84 7.02 -0.08
N ASN A 59 2.28 6.48 -1.22
CA ASN A 59 1.36 5.95 -2.23
C ASN A 59 0.52 4.75 -1.74
N TYR A 60 1.07 3.92 -0.84
CA TYR A 60 0.30 2.85 -0.22
C TYR A 60 -0.77 3.43 0.72
N LEU A 61 -0.42 4.45 1.50
CA LEU A 61 -1.33 5.16 2.40
C LEU A 61 -2.43 5.93 1.66
N GLU A 62 -2.18 6.43 0.45
CA GLU A 62 -3.22 7.07 -0.38
C GLU A 62 -4.31 6.09 -0.83
N THR A 63 -3.93 4.83 -1.11
CA THR A 63 -4.85 3.84 -1.68
C THR A 63 -5.48 2.92 -0.65
N LEU A 64 -4.82 2.70 0.50
CA LEU A 64 -5.31 1.80 1.54
C LEU A 64 -6.68 2.19 2.11
N PRO A 65 -6.98 3.46 2.47
CA PRO A 65 -8.30 3.85 2.97
C PRO A 65 -9.43 3.53 1.98
N ILE A 66 -9.17 3.71 0.68
CA ILE A 66 -10.12 3.42 -0.39
C ILE A 66 -10.44 1.93 -0.41
N VAL A 67 -9.42 1.07 -0.29
CA VAL A 67 -9.58 -0.39 -0.28
C VAL A 67 -10.28 -0.87 0.98
N ILE A 68 -9.99 -0.25 2.13
CA ILE A 68 -10.71 -0.52 3.39
C ILE A 68 -12.19 -0.25 3.17
N ILE A 69 -12.56 0.94 2.67
CA ILE A 69 -13.96 1.30 2.39
C ILE A 69 -14.60 0.29 1.42
N ALA A 70 -13.90 -0.05 0.33
CA ALA A 70 -14.44 -0.92 -0.71
C ALA A 70 -14.66 -2.36 -0.21
N LEU A 71 -13.60 -3.03 0.27
CA LEU A 71 -13.64 -4.44 0.66
C LEU A 71 -14.46 -4.66 1.94
N PHE A 72 -14.33 -3.77 2.93
CA PHE A 72 -15.16 -3.86 4.12
C PHE A 72 -16.62 -3.54 3.78
N GLY A 73 -16.85 -2.52 2.96
CA GLY A 73 -18.16 -2.10 2.48
C GLY A 73 -18.95 -3.23 1.81
N VAL A 74 -18.35 -3.96 0.87
CA VAL A 74 -19.05 -5.08 0.20
C VAL A 74 -19.35 -6.22 1.17
N VAL A 75 -18.52 -6.44 2.20
CA VAL A 75 -18.78 -7.47 3.22
C VAL A 75 -19.98 -7.07 4.10
N ILE A 76 -20.00 -5.84 4.63
CA ILE A 76 -21.09 -5.40 5.52
C ILE A 76 -22.40 -5.19 4.77
N ALA A 77 -22.35 -4.79 3.49
CA ALA A 77 -23.53 -4.63 2.64
C ALA A 77 -24.09 -5.96 2.12
N GLY A 78 -23.44 -7.10 2.42
CA GLY A 78 -23.84 -8.41 1.92
C GLY A 78 -23.57 -8.63 0.42
N LYS A 79 -22.77 -7.75 -0.22
CA LYS A 79 -22.44 -7.77 -1.66
C LYS A 79 -21.12 -8.48 -1.99
N ALA A 80 -20.46 -9.06 -0.99
CA ALA A 80 -19.22 -9.81 -1.17
C ALA A 80 -19.44 -11.06 -2.05
N SER A 81 -18.62 -11.21 -3.09
CA SER A 81 -18.70 -12.20 -4.15
C SER A 81 -17.32 -12.72 -4.57
N THR A 82 -17.27 -13.74 -5.42
CA THR A 82 -16.01 -14.23 -6.01
C THR A 82 -15.26 -13.13 -6.76
N LEU A 83 -15.99 -12.19 -7.39
CA LEU A 83 -15.40 -11.05 -8.10
C LEU A 83 -14.70 -10.08 -7.14
N THR A 84 -15.35 -9.69 -6.04
CA THR A 84 -14.77 -8.76 -5.06
C THR A 84 -13.57 -9.38 -4.35
N ALA A 85 -13.65 -10.68 -4.02
CA ALA A 85 -12.53 -11.44 -3.47
C ALA A 85 -11.33 -11.46 -4.43
N THR A 86 -11.56 -11.79 -5.70
CA THR A 86 -10.50 -11.85 -6.73
C THR A 86 -9.87 -10.48 -6.94
N ALA A 87 -10.67 -9.42 -7.06
CA ALA A 87 -10.18 -8.06 -7.18
C ALA A 87 -9.35 -7.63 -5.96
N GLY A 88 -9.79 -7.97 -4.74
CA GLY A 88 -9.02 -7.75 -3.52
C GLY A 88 -7.62 -8.38 -3.56
N TRP A 89 -7.54 -9.64 -3.99
CA TRP A 89 -6.25 -10.34 -4.14
C TRP A 89 -5.36 -9.74 -5.23
N ILE A 90 -5.93 -9.35 -6.37
CA ILE A 90 -5.20 -8.67 -7.46
C ILE A 90 -4.61 -7.36 -6.94
N TRP A 91 -5.39 -6.56 -6.22
CA TRP A 91 -4.91 -5.33 -5.62
C TRP A 91 -3.75 -5.60 -4.65
N LEU A 92 -3.91 -6.53 -3.72
CA LEU A 92 -2.88 -6.85 -2.72
C LEU A 92 -1.58 -7.32 -3.39
N GLY A 93 -1.68 -8.23 -4.37
CA GLY A 93 -0.53 -8.71 -5.15
C GLY A 93 0.16 -7.58 -5.91
N ALA A 94 -0.62 -6.71 -6.55
CA ALA A 94 -0.08 -5.53 -7.23
C ALA A 94 0.69 -4.62 -6.25
N ARG A 95 0.17 -4.37 -5.05
CA ARG A 95 0.88 -3.56 -4.04
C ARG A 95 2.15 -4.23 -3.51
N ALA A 96 2.14 -5.55 -3.35
CA ALA A 96 3.32 -6.30 -2.93
C ALA A 96 4.45 -6.21 -3.97
N VAL A 97 4.11 -6.23 -5.27
CA VAL A 97 5.07 -6.07 -6.39
C VAL A 97 5.48 -4.61 -6.59
N TYR A 98 4.58 -3.66 -6.33
CA TYR A 98 4.85 -2.23 -6.49
C TYR A 98 5.99 -1.75 -5.59
N LEU A 99 6.07 -2.24 -4.35
CA LEU A 99 7.10 -1.86 -3.38
C LEU A 99 8.54 -2.11 -3.88
N PRO A 100 8.95 -3.34 -4.28
CA PRO A 100 10.29 -3.58 -4.80
C PRO A 100 10.56 -2.83 -6.10
N LEU A 101 9.59 -2.69 -7.01
CA LEU A 101 9.75 -1.93 -8.26
C LEU A 101 10.02 -0.45 -8.00
N TYR A 102 9.32 0.14 -7.02
CA TYR A 102 9.55 1.54 -6.65
C TYR A 102 10.93 1.70 -6.01
N TRP A 103 11.31 0.78 -5.12
CA TRP A 103 12.61 0.81 -4.44
C TRP A 103 13.79 0.76 -5.43
N THR A 104 13.75 -0.18 -6.38
CA THR A 104 14.79 -0.34 -7.41
C THR A 104 14.74 0.72 -8.51
N GLY A 105 13.67 1.52 -8.55
CA GLY A 105 13.54 2.64 -9.47
C GLY A 105 13.16 2.23 -10.89
N VAL A 106 12.50 1.08 -11.08
CA VAL A 106 12.08 0.58 -12.40
C VAL A 106 10.87 1.39 -12.91
N PRO A 107 11.04 2.26 -13.91
CA PRO A 107 9.93 3.07 -14.44
C PRO A 107 9.03 2.21 -15.35
N LYS A 108 7.83 2.73 -15.68
CA LYS A 108 6.81 2.12 -16.56
C LYS A 108 6.17 0.83 -16.01
N VAL A 109 6.93 -0.21 -15.69
CA VAL A 109 6.41 -1.46 -15.11
C VAL A 109 5.67 -1.17 -13.80
N ARG A 110 6.27 -0.32 -12.96
CA ARG A 110 5.64 0.18 -11.74
C ARG A 110 4.27 0.83 -12.02
N THR A 111 4.17 1.64 -13.07
CA THR A 111 2.93 2.33 -13.43
C THR A 111 1.87 1.35 -13.91
N LEU A 112 2.26 0.33 -14.68
CA LEU A 112 1.35 -0.75 -15.10
C LEU A 112 0.79 -1.51 -13.89
N VAL A 113 1.66 -1.92 -12.97
CA VAL A 113 1.25 -2.60 -11.73
C VAL A 113 0.31 -1.73 -10.89
N TRP A 114 0.58 -0.43 -10.81
CA TRP A 114 -0.32 0.51 -10.14
C TRP A 114 -1.68 0.59 -10.81
N ALA A 115 -1.73 0.67 -12.14
CA ALA A 115 -2.98 0.71 -12.89
C ALA A 115 -3.82 -0.57 -12.71
N ILE A 116 -3.18 -1.74 -12.65
CA ILE A 116 -3.84 -3.02 -12.31
C ILE A 116 -4.47 -2.94 -10.91
N GLY A 117 -3.72 -2.43 -9.93
CA GLY A 117 -4.22 -2.21 -8.58
C GLY A 117 -5.41 -1.24 -8.55
N LEU A 118 -5.34 -0.13 -9.28
CA LEU A 118 -6.44 0.83 -9.37
C LEU A 118 -7.69 0.20 -9.99
N ALA A 119 -7.55 -0.52 -11.10
CA ALA A 119 -8.66 -1.20 -11.75
C ALA A 119 -9.37 -2.17 -10.79
N ALA A 120 -8.61 -2.93 -10.01
CA ALA A 120 -9.15 -3.83 -9.01
C ALA A 120 -9.95 -3.09 -7.91
N ILE A 121 -9.46 -1.95 -7.41
CA ILE A 121 -10.22 -1.12 -6.45
C ILE A 121 -11.53 -0.64 -7.07
N LEU A 122 -11.49 -0.13 -8.30
CA LEU A 122 -12.66 0.38 -9.00
C LEU A 122 -13.70 -0.72 -9.24
N THR A 123 -13.27 -1.97 -9.49
CA THR A 123 -14.17 -3.12 -9.58
C THR A 123 -14.94 -3.34 -8.28
N VAL A 124 -14.26 -3.35 -7.13
CA VAL A 124 -14.92 -3.54 -5.83
C VAL A 124 -15.86 -2.39 -5.51
N LEU A 125 -15.44 -1.14 -5.78
CA LEU A 125 -16.30 0.03 -5.61
C LEU A 125 -17.53 0.00 -6.51
N GLY A 126 -17.39 -0.44 -7.76
CA GLY A 126 -18.52 -0.62 -8.67
C GLY A 126 -19.55 -1.60 -8.13
N VAL A 127 -19.09 -2.75 -7.59
CA VAL A 127 -19.98 -3.71 -6.92
C VAL A 127 -20.64 -3.09 -5.69
N LEU A 128 -19.89 -2.35 -4.87
CA LEU A 128 -20.44 -1.71 -3.67
C LEU A 128 -21.58 -0.73 -4.02
N ILE A 129 -21.38 0.09 -5.04
CA ILE A 129 -22.30 1.17 -5.42
C ILE A 129 -23.51 0.62 -6.19
N PHE A 130 -23.28 -0.26 -7.17
CA PHE A 130 -24.30 -0.64 -8.16
C PHE A 130 -24.78 -2.09 -8.09
N GLY A 131 -24.04 -2.96 -7.39
CA GLY A 131 -24.38 -4.39 -7.25
C GLY A 131 -25.28 -4.71 -6.08
#